data_AF-A0A536A825-F1
#
_entry.id   AF-A0A536A825-F1
#
_cell.length_a   1.000
_cell.length_b   1.000
_cell.length_c   1.000
_cell.angle_alpha   90.00
_cell.angle_beta   90.00
_cell.angle_gamma   90.00
#
_symmetry.space_group_name_H-M   'P 1'
#
loop_
_entity.id
_entity.type
_entity.pdbx_description
1 polymer ?
#
loop_
_entity_poly.entity_id
_entity_poly.type
_entity_poly.pdbx_seq_one_letter_code
_entity_poly.pdbx_strand_id
1 'polypeptide(L)'
;MTRRLAPILLLAVLAGACVPPTTRSDQPGSPSPDSTYIPSTPTPLASAVATALDMTAALLAKPIPYADGFALTRAVRGRDGVPAKGFQPVRTTPPVEDVGTSRDFWTYDFAAKKNVKTTATLRFMTDHAKWWAANDASVDLSGLRATAASFEGKIYPTDRRLYGEEWSPGIDGDPRINLVFARLPGSAAGYFSGSDEEPAWVNEFSAEREMIYINILSARLGSAQLDSIIAHEFCHMIQFNTRRRSAVWFNEGHAQLCELGNGFSPGTAQTYLRIPDTQLNDWSDLDAAAVHYGMAFLFLEFLRQQAGGEDLIRALMQKGIDGPEDIDAVLKQRGQPGVEELFGDFVAANALIGTVPDRRYGYPQGAPARQSANVVVGDAVAPGGTFRSTVHEYAVRYVELPRTAVRLRFDGATTNRLIPTEPHSGRSFWWSDKGDGMDSSLTRTIDLRSATAPKLAFWTWFEMEADYDYGYVEVSADAGAHWTPLKTESSTSTDPNGQNLGNGITGGSSGATATGWRHLTADLSPYAGKEVQLRFQYVTDGNLNLGGWAIDDRFGDHPTVDRRLIDNGQLTLDLDQTSDRRILAVTGFAVRTTQPTDFTVTAESR
;
A
#
# COMPACT_ATOMS: atom_id res chain seq x y z
N MET A 1 23.53 39.36 -9.62
CA MET A 1 23.04 38.60 -8.45
C MET A 1 22.50 37.26 -8.95
N THR A 2 23.17 36.16 -8.62
CA THR A 2 22.77 34.80 -9.03
C THR A 2 21.84 34.19 -7.98
N ARG A 3 20.57 33.93 -8.34
CA ARG A 3 19.67 33.12 -7.51
C ARG A 3 20.15 31.68 -7.56
N ARG A 4 20.60 31.12 -6.43
CA ARG A 4 20.80 29.67 -6.29
C ARG A 4 19.43 29.02 -6.17
N LEU A 5 19.08 28.15 -7.11
CA LEU A 5 18.04 27.15 -6.90
C LEU A 5 18.58 26.14 -5.89
N ALA A 6 17.83 25.90 -4.81
CA ALA A 6 18.08 24.75 -3.94
C ALA A 6 17.43 23.52 -4.59
N PRO A 7 18.12 22.37 -4.68
CA PRO A 7 17.49 21.14 -5.11
C PRO A 7 16.45 20.72 -4.06
N ILE A 8 15.24 20.42 -4.52
CA ILE A 8 14.26 19.73 -3.68
C ILE A 8 14.60 18.25 -3.76
N LEU A 9 15.30 17.72 -2.76
CA LEU A 9 15.27 16.28 -2.52
C LEU A 9 13.86 15.96 -2.03
N LEU A 10 13.17 15.07 -2.75
CA LEU A 10 12.03 14.37 -2.18
C LEU A 10 12.58 13.21 -1.34
N LEU A 11 12.00 13.01 -0.17
CA LEU A 11 12.20 11.79 0.60
C LEU A 11 11.22 10.75 0.04
N ALA A 12 11.71 9.55 -0.25
CA ALA A 12 10.91 8.35 -0.10
C ALA A 12 11.31 7.71 1.23
N VAL A 13 10.33 7.24 1.98
CA VAL A 13 10.48 6.41 3.19
C VAL A 13 9.70 5.12 2.90
N LEU A 14 9.72 4.16 3.81
CA LEU A 14 8.77 3.05 3.84
C LEU A 14 8.55 2.62 5.29
N ALA A 15 7.31 2.41 5.69
CA ALA A 15 7.02 1.34 6.62
C ALA A 15 7.35 0.00 5.93
N GLY A 16 8.19 -0.84 6.51
CA GLY A 16 8.18 -2.28 6.25
C GLY A 16 7.37 -2.99 7.33
N ALA A 17 6.40 -3.84 6.97
CA ALA A 17 5.47 -4.44 7.94
C ALA A 17 5.17 -5.94 7.69
N CYS A 18 6.17 -6.80 7.92
CA CYS A 18 6.13 -8.29 7.88
C CYS A 18 6.05 -8.88 6.43
N VAL A 19 6.71 -10.00 6.04
CA VAL A 19 7.35 -11.09 6.83
C VAL A 19 8.87 -11.42 6.43
N PRO A 20 9.38 -12.57 5.89
CA PRO A 20 10.58 -13.28 6.44
C PRO A 20 11.64 -14.00 5.48
N PRO A 21 12.74 -13.36 4.99
CA PRO A 21 13.67 -13.93 3.97
C PRO A 21 15.04 -14.54 4.37
N THR A 22 15.62 -15.41 3.51
CA THR A 22 17.08 -15.46 3.14
C THR A 22 17.39 -16.12 1.77
N THR A 23 18.41 -15.59 1.05
CA THR A 23 18.99 -16.04 -0.26
C THR A 23 19.89 -17.30 -0.20
N ARG A 24 20.30 -17.96 -1.33
CA ARG A 24 21.30 -17.57 -2.38
C ARG A 24 21.41 -18.71 -3.47
N SER A 25 22.23 -18.73 -4.55
CA SER A 25 23.39 -17.93 -5.03
C SER A 25 23.74 -18.01 -6.54
N ASP A 26 24.18 -16.87 -7.07
CA ASP A 26 25.35 -16.62 -7.96
C ASP A 26 25.60 -17.41 -9.28
N GLN A 27 25.39 -16.76 -10.43
CA GLN A 27 26.22 -16.79 -11.67
C GLN A 27 25.92 -15.52 -12.53
N PRO A 28 26.76 -15.10 -13.51
CA PRO A 28 26.80 -13.69 -13.93
C PRO A 28 26.12 -13.31 -15.26
N GLY A 29 25.33 -12.24 -15.22
CA GLY A 29 25.47 -11.04 -16.07
C GLY A 29 25.30 -11.10 -17.60
N SER A 30 24.26 -10.42 -18.10
CA SER A 30 24.20 -9.87 -19.47
C SER A 30 23.29 -8.61 -19.49
N PRO A 31 23.50 -7.64 -20.38
CA PRO A 31 22.87 -6.33 -20.30
C PRO A 31 21.41 -6.32 -20.80
N SER A 32 20.55 -5.58 -20.11
CA SER A 32 19.22 -5.19 -20.62
C SER A 32 19.31 -3.87 -21.40
N PRO A 33 18.50 -3.68 -22.46
CA PRO A 33 18.42 -2.41 -23.20
C PRO A 33 17.52 -1.39 -22.49
N ASP A 34 17.71 -0.10 -22.79
CA ASP A 34 16.88 0.99 -22.26
C ASP A 34 15.42 0.88 -22.68
N SER A 35 14.51 0.87 -21.71
CA SER A 35 13.06 0.94 -21.94
C SER A 35 12.62 2.39 -22.06
N THR A 36 12.29 2.84 -23.27
CA THR A 36 11.64 4.13 -23.49
C THR A 36 10.13 3.99 -23.40
N TYR A 37 9.52 4.71 -22.46
CA TYR A 37 8.07 4.75 -22.29
C TYR A 37 7.39 5.31 -23.54
N ILE A 38 6.64 4.47 -24.25
CA ILE A 38 5.73 4.86 -25.33
C ILE A 38 4.30 4.60 -24.83
N PRO A 39 3.43 5.62 -24.74
CA PRO A 39 2.06 5.42 -24.31
C PRO A 39 1.28 4.67 -25.40
N SER A 40 1.11 3.36 -25.21
CA SER A 40 0.30 2.51 -26.07
C SER A 40 -1.19 2.73 -25.80
N THR A 41 -1.86 3.52 -26.65
CA THR A 41 -3.32 3.61 -26.66
C THR A 41 -3.94 2.23 -26.95
N PRO A 42 -4.78 1.67 -26.07
CA PRO A 42 -5.47 0.42 -26.36
C PRO A 42 -6.40 0.61 -27.56
N THR A 43 -6.19 -0.15 -28.63
CA THR A 43 -7.17 -0.22 -29.72
C THR A 43 -8.39 -0.98 -29.20
N PRO A 44 -9.60 -0.39 -29.19
CA PRO A 44 -10.78 -1.07 -28.64
C PRO A 44 -11.20 -2.20 -29.57
N LEU A 45 -10.83 -3.44 -29.20
CA LEU A 45 -11.50 -4.63 -29.70
C LEU A 45 -12.97 -4.55 -29.27
N ALA A 46 -13.87 -4.63 -30.24
CA ALA A 46 -15.32 -4.48 -30.04
C ALA A 46 -15.90 -5.72 -29.31
N SER A 47 -15.67 -5.80 -28.00
CA SER A 47 -16.27 -6.81 -27.15
C SER A 47 -17.76 -6.54 -27.00
N ALA A 48 -18.59 -7.55 -27.25
CA ALA A 48 -20.03 -7.42 -27.06
C ALA A 48 -20.32 -7.20 -25.56
N VAL A 49 -21.19 -6.24 -25.23
CA VAL A 49 -21.47 -5.83 -23.84
C VAL A 49 -22.25 -6.92 -23.09
N ALA A 50 -21.53 -7.94 -22.64
CA ALA A 50 -21.96 -8.75 -21.52
C ALA A 50 -22.09 -7.81 -20.31
N THR A 51 -23.28 -7.70 -19.72
CA THR A 51 -23.43 -6.98 -18.46
C THR A 51 -22.59 -7.69 -17.40
N ALA A 52 -21.55 -6.99 -16.93
CA ALA A 52 -20.71 -7.39 -15.82
C ALA A 52 -21.57 -7.67 -14.57
N LEU A 53 -21.05 -8.49 -13.67
CA LEU A 53 -21.65 -8.68 -12.36
C LEU A 53 -21.16 -7.55 -11.45
N ASP A 54 -22.08 -6.81 -10.83
CA ASP A 54 -21.72 -5.91 -9.74
C ASP A 54 -21.29 -6.74 -8.54
N MET A 55 -20.03 -6.60 -8.15
CA MET A 55 -19.41 -7.29 -7.03
C MET A 55 -19.27 -6.41 -5.79
N THR A 56 -19.69 -5.14 -5.84
CA THR A 56 -19.42 -4.11 -4.80
C THR A 56 -19.89 -4.57 -3.42
N ALA A 57 -21.13 -5.05 -3.31
CA ALA A 57 -21.67 -5.56 -2.06
C ALA A 57 -20.99 -6.85 -1.57
N ALA A 58 -20.42 -7.65 -2.46
CA ALA A 58 -19.70 -8.89 -2.12
C ALA A 58 -18.25 -8.62 -1.65
N LEU A 59 -17.62 -7.56 -2.16
CA LEU A 59 -16.31 -7.07 -1.69
C LEU A 59 -16.45 -6.38 -0.32
N LEU A 60 -17.42 -5.47 -0.16
CA LEU A 60 -17.69 -4.81 1.12
C LEU A 60 -18.11 -5.79 2.23
N ALA A 61 -18.84 -6.85 1.90
CA ALA A 61 -19.21 -7.89 2.86
C ALA A 61 -18.08 -8.87 3.19
N LYS A 62 -16.94 -8.81 2.50
CA LYS A 62 -15.75 -9.63 2.75
C LYS A 62 -14.62 -8.76 3.31
N PRO A 63 -14.31 -8.85 4.62
CA PRO A 63 -13.04 -8.35 5.11
C PRO A 63 -11.93 -9.15 4.43
N ILE A 64 -10.86 -8.46 4.04
CA ILE A 64 -9.68 -9.09 3.46
C ILE A 64 -8.99 -9.90 4.57
N PRO A 65 -8.66 -11.18 4.35
CA PRO A 65 -8.00 -12.03 5.35
C PRO A 65 -6.54 -11.63 5.58
N TYR A 66 -6.07 -11.68 6.83
CA TYR A 66 -4.71 -11.28 7.22
C TYR A 66 -3.69 -12.42 7.12
N ALA A 67 -2.48 -12.10 6.65
CA ALA A 67 -1.33 -13.01 6.62
C ALA A 67 -0.73 -13.24 8.02
N ASP A 68 -1.25 -14.21 8.76
CA ASP A 68 -0.63 -14.67 10.03
C ASP A 68 0.66 -15.45 9.73
N GLY A 69 1.81 -14.77 9.82
CA GLY A 69 3.14 -15.35 9.61
C GLY A 69 3.45 -16.55 10.52
N PHE A 70 2.86 -16.63 11.72
CA PHE A 70 3.02 -17.78 12.63
C PHE A 70 2.19 -18.98 12.15
N ALA A 71 1.01 -18.74 11.55
CA ALA A 71 0.19 -19.79 10.95
C ALA A 71 0.82 -20.31 9.65
N LEU A 72 1.24 -19.41 8.75
CA LEU A 72 1.89 -19.74 7.48
C LEU A 72 3.21 -20.51 7.69
N THR A 73 4.01 -20.09 8.68
CA THR A 73 5.28 -20.76 9.01
C THR A 73 5.08 -22.19 9.52
N ARG A 74 4.02 -22.44 10.31
CA ARG A 74 3.68 -23.79 10.77
C ARG A 74 3.09 -24.64 9.67
N ALA A 75 2.05 -24.13 9.00
CA ALA A 75 1.24 -24.89 8.06
C ALA A 75 1.95 -25.15 6.72
N VAL A 76 2.81 -24.24 6.26
CA VAL A 76 3.46 -24.34 4.93
C VAL A 76 4.98 -24.51 5.04
N ARG A 77 5.68 -23.71 5.87
CA ARG A 77 7.14 -23.85 6.06
C ARG A 77 7.55 -25.02 6.98
N GLY A 78 6.60 -25.61 7.73
CA GLY A 78 6.86 -26.71 8.65
C GLY A 78 7.79 -26.37 9.82
N ARG A 79 7.92 -25.08 10.19
CA ARG A 79 8.72 -24.62 11.33
C ARG A 79 7.80 -24.25 12.50
N ASP A 80 8.25 -24.47 13.73
CA ASP A 80 7.53 -24.10 14.95
C ASP A 80 8.52 -23.65 16.03
N GLY A 81 8.05 -22.88 17.02
CA GLY A 81 8.88 -22.32 18.07
C GLY A 81 8.10 -21.54 19.13
N VAL A 82 8.85 -20.79 19.94
CA VAL A 82 8.37 -19.94 21.04
C VAL A 82 8.80 -18.49 20.72
N PRO A 83 7.98 -17.45 20.96
CA PRO A 83 6.59 -17.48 21.44
C PRO A 83 5.62 -18.19 20.51
N ALA A 84 4.43 -18.54 21.00
CA ALA A 84 3.43 -19.26 20.21
C ALA A 84 2.69 -18.35 19.21
N LYS A 85 2.67 -17.02 19.46
CA LYS A 85 1.95 -16.00 18.67
C LYS A 85 2.75 -14.69 18.64
N GLY A 86 2.46 -13.83 17.67
CA GLY A 86 3.01 -12.48 17.59
C GLY A 86 2.64 -11.58 18.79
N PHE A 87 3.39 -10.49 18.94
CA PHE A 87 3.32 -9.57 20.08
C PHE A 87 3.44 -10.25 21.45
N GLN A 88 4.35 -11.22 21.55
CA GLN A 88 4.80 -11.87 22.77
C GLN A 88 6.34 -11.81 22.81
N PRO A 89 6.98 -11.52 23.95
CA PRO A 89 8.43 -11.42 24.01
C PRO A 89 9.12 -12.77 23.82
N VAL A 90 10.24 -12.78 23.09
CA VAL A 90 11.14 -13.95 23.02
C VAL A 90 11.97 -14.11 24.29
N ARG A 91 12.14 -13.01 25.06
CA ARG A 91 12.97 -12.95 26.27
C ARG A 91 12.37 -11.98 27.29
N THR A 92 12.43 -12.32 28.57
CA THR A 92 11.83 -11.51 29.65
C THR A 92 12.82 -10.54 30.31
N THR A 93 14.00 -10.33 29.71
CA THR A 93 15.07 -9.46 30.21
C THR A 93 15.85 -8.87 29.03
N PRO A 94 16.22 -7.58 29.07
CA PRO A 94 16.99 -6.92 28.02
C PRO A 94 18.25 -7.69 27.60
N PRO A 95 18.67 -7.61 26.32
CA PRO A 95 20.01 -8.03 25.92
C PRO A 95 21.08 -7.23 26.68
N VAL A 96 22.07 -7.93 27.27
CA VAL A 96 23.20 -7.28 27.95
C VAL A 96 24.13 -6.66 26.90
N GLU A 97 24.12 -5.32 26.80
CA GLU A 97 24.78 -4.56 25.74
C GLU A 97 25.34 -3.24 26.28
N ASP A 98 26.67 -3.09 26.20
CA ASP A 98 27.39 -1.92 26.65
C ASP A 98 27.78 -1.01 25.47
N VAL A 99 28.10 0.25 25.74
CA VAL A 99 28.64 1.16 24.72
C VAL A 99 29.96 0.60 24.17
N GLY A 100 30.02 0.38 22.86
CA GLY A 100 31.11 -0.34 22.19
C GLY A 100 30.76 -1.78 21.78
N THR A 101 29.64 -2.36 22.23
CA THR A 101 29.12 -3.64 21.72
C THR A 101 28.85 -3.54 20.21
N SER A 102 29.41 -4.48 19.43
CA SER A 102 29.06 -4.70 18.03
C SER A 102 28.02 -5.81 17.88
N ARG A 103 27.07 -5.62 16.97
CA ARG A 103 26.07 -6.60 16.54
C ARG A 103 25.97 -6.61 15.02
N ASP A 104 25.59 -7.75 14.46
CA ASP A 104 25.07 -7.80 13.10
C ASP A 104 23.57 -7.50 13.13
N PHE A 105 23.12 -6.69 12.18
CA PHE A 105 21.71 -6.47 11.85
C PHE A 105 21.48 -6.84 10.38
N TRP A 106 20.23 -7.10 10.00
CA TRP A 106 19.85 -7.17 8.60
C TRP A 106 19.35 -5.79 8.17
N THR A 107 19.94 -5.21 7.12
CA THR A 107 19.48 -3.94 6.55
C THR A 107 19.04 -4.13 5.11
N TYR A 108 18.07 -3.34 4.66
CA TYR A 108 17.54 -3.47 3.31
C TYR A 108 18.38 -2.72 2.26
N ASP A 109 18.65 -3.39 1.13
CA ASP A 109 19.30 -2.86 -0.07
C ASP A 109 18.21 -2.66 -1.14
N PHE A 110 17.55 -1.50 -1.06
CA PHE A 110 16.43 -1.12 -1.93
C PHE A 110 16.83 -1.06 -3.41
N ALA A 111 18.09 -0.71 -3.71
CA ALA A 111 18.61 -0.70 -5.07
C ALA A 111 18.78 -2.11 -5.67
N ALA A 112 18.96 -3.14 -4.83
CA ALA A 112 19.13 -4.52 -5.28
C ALA A 112 18.01 -5.46 -4.83
N LYS A 113 16.90 -4.92 -4.30
CA LYS A 113 15.71 -5.62 -3.80
C LYS A 113 16.04 -6.90 -3.00
N LYS A 114 16.83 -6.73 -1.94
CA LYS A 114 17.24 -7.80 -1.01
C LYS A 114 17.64 -7.22 0.34
N ASN A 115 17.72 -8.04 1.38
CA ASN A 115 18.45 -7.63 2.59
C ASN A 115 19.94 -7.97 2.49
N VAL A 116 20.74 -7.26 3.27
CA VAL A 116 22.19 -7.41 3.43
C VAL A 116 22.56 -7.36 4.90
N LYS A 117 23.64 -8.03 5.30
CA LYS A 117 24.06 -8.06 6.71
C LYS A 117 25.00 -6.89 7.01
N THR A 118 24.65 -6.09 8.01
CA THR A 118 25.36 -4.87 8.40
C THR A 118 25.79 -4.93 9.86
N THR A 119 27.09 -5.02 10.12
CA THR A 119 27.62 -4.95 11.49
C THR A 119 27.66 -3.50 11.98
N ALA A 120 26.97 -3.20 13.08
CA ALA A 120 26.93 -1.88 13.71
C ALA A 120 27.37 -1.94 15.18
N THR A 121 27.89 -0.81 15.69
CA THR A 121 28.31 -0.68 17.09
C THR A 121 27.42 0.31 17.83
N LEU A 122 27.04 -0.02 19.07
CA LEU A 122 26.33 0.85 20.00
C LEU A 122 27.23 2.03 20.40
N ARG A 123 26.89 3.25 19.98
CA ARG A 123 27.70 4.47 20.19
C ARG A 123 27.35 5.20 21.49
N PHE A 124 26.09 5.14 21.90
CA PHE A 124 25.60 5.55 23.23
C PHE A 124 24.16 5.06 23.42
N MET A 125 23.62 5.24 24.63
CA MET A 125 22.22 5.03 24.97
C MET A 125 21.63 6.32 25.55
N THR A 126 20.33 6.50 25.39
CA THR A 126 19.53 7.53 26.05
C THR A 126 18.45 6.85 26.90
N ASP A 127 17.46 7.60 27.41
CA ASP A 127 16.43 7.03 28.29
C ASP A 127 15.51 6.08 27.52
N HIS A 128 15.16 6.42 26.27
CA HIS A 128 14.21 5.65 25.44
C HIS A 128 14.84 4.99 24.20
N ALA A 129 16.15 5.14 23.95
CA ALA A 129 16.78 4.61 22.73
C ALA A 129 18.23 4.12 22.85
N LYS A 130 18.56 3.10 22.05
CA LYS A 130 19.93 2.60 21.76
C LYS A 130 20.39 3.14 20.41
N TRP A 131 21.54 3.83 20.37
CA TRP A 131 22.03 4.54 19.18
C TRP A 131 23.18 3.79 18.51
N TRP A 132 22.86 3.00 17.49
CA TRP A 132 23.78 2.15 16.75
C TRP A 132 24.26 2.85 15.47
N ALA A 133 25.53 2.67 15.10
CA ALA A 133 26.03 3.10 13.80
C ALA A 133 26.88 2.02 13.14
N ALA A 134 26.59 1.75 11.86
CA ALA A 134 27.28 0.76 11.04
C ALA A 134 28.80 0.97 11.03
N ASN A 135 29.56 -0.11 10.92
CA ASN A 135 31.03 -0.08 11.06
C ASN A 135 31.76 0.31 9.76
N ASP A 136 31.08 0.27 8.61
CA ASP A 136 31.55 0.83 7.34
C ASP A 136 31.21 2.33 7.19
N ALA A 137 30.31 2.84 8.02
CA ALA A 137 29.78 4.19 8.00
C ALA A 137 30.64 5.17 8.82
N SER A 138 30.95 6.33 8.22
CA SER A 138 31.53 7.46 8.96
C SER A 138 30.39 8.31 9.53
N VAL A 139 30.24 8.31 10.86
CA VAL A 139 29.13 8.95 11.58
C VAL A 139 29.68 10.00 12.53
N ASP A 140 29.26 11.25 12.34
CA ASP A 140 29.57 12.36 13.24
C ASP A 140 28.82 12.18 14.57
N LEU A 141 29.56 11.86 15.64
CA LEU A 141 29.01 11.68 16.97
C LEU A 141 28.44 12.96 17.59
N SER A 142 28.81 14.15 17.09
CA SER A 142 28.24 15.41 17.56
C SER A 142 26.85 15.65 16.96
N GLY A 143 26.71 15.50 15.64
CA GLY A 143 25.42 15.45 14.96
C GLY A 143 24.52 14.33 15.48
N LEU A 144 25.03 13.12 15.70
CA LEU A 144 24.26 11.99 16.24
C LEU A 144 23.69 12.29 17.63
N ARG A 145 24.48 12.94 18.52
CA ARG A 145 23.99 13.40 19.83
C ARG A 145 22.99 14.54 19.74
N ALA A 146 23.11 15.42 18.74
CA ALA A 146 22.12 16.46 18.49
C ALA A 146 20.78 15.87 18.00
N THR A 147 20.83 14.87 17.10
CA THR A 147 19.65 14.08 16.71
C THR A 147 19.01 13.42 17.93
N ALA A 148 19.79 12.79 18.81
CA ALA A 148 19.28 12.14 20.02
C ALA A 148 18.62 13.11 21.01
N ALA A 149 19.17 14.30 21.19
CA ALA A 149 18.53 15.35 21.98
C ALA A 149 17.20 15.85 21.37
N SER A 150 17.08 15.84 20.04
CA SER A 150 15.83 16.15 19.32
C SER A 150 14.80 15.02 19.48
N PHE A 151 15.24 13.76 19.40
CA PHE A 151 14.38 12.60 19.63
C PHE A 151 13.77 12.59 21.03
N GLU A 152 14.62 12.59 22.06
CA GLU A 152 14.21 12.56 23.47
C GLU A 152 13.42 13.81 23.88
N GLY A 153 13.88 15.00 23.47
CA GLY A 153 13.31 16.28 23.90
C GLY A 153 12.07 16.74 23.13
N LYS A 154 11.73 16.12 21.99
CA LYS A 154 10.68 16.60 21.09
C LYS A 154 9.88 15.48 20.41
N ILE A 155 10.54 14.61 19.65
CA ILE A 155 9.88 13.64 18.75
C ILE A 155 9.10 12.61 19.58
N TYR A 156 9.82 11.82 20.37
CA TYR A 156 9.28 10.75 21.21
C TYR A 156 8.09 11.21 22.10
N PRO A 157 8.19 12.31 22.88
CA PRO A 157 7.06 12.82 23.67
C PRO A 157 5.98 13.56 22.84
N THR A 158 6.16 13.74 21.53
CA THR A 158 5.15 14.32 20.62
C THR A 158 4.34 13.25 19.93
N ASP A 159 4.98 12.29 19.27
CA ASP A 159 4.25 11.27 18.52
C ASP A 159 3.49 10.34 19.48
N ARG A 160 4.05 10.04 20.66
CA ARG A 160 3.30 9.34 21.72
C ARG A 160 2.07 10.12 22.20
N ARG A 161 2.23 11.42 22.50
CA ARG A 161 1.15 12.31 22.97
C ARG A 161 0.02 12.44 21.94
N LEU A 162 0.36 12.44 20.65
CA LEU A 162 -0.59 12.58 19.56
C LEU A 162 -1.28 11.24 19.22
N TYR A 163 -0.55 10.14 19.10
CA TYR A 163 -1.04 8.97 18.39
C TYR A 163 -1.03 7.63 19.17
N GLY A 164 -0.18 7.44 20.19
CA GLY A 164 -0.19 6.20 20.97
C GLY A 164 1.12 5.90 21.71
N GLU A 165 1.53 4.64 21.73
CA GLU A 165 2.80 4.18 22.31
C GLU A 165 3.34 3.03 21.44
N GLU A 166 4.66 2.92 21.33
CA GLU A 166 5.36 1.76 20.78
C GLU A 166 5.14 0.50 21.65
N TRP A 167 5.49 -0.69 21.15
CA TRP A 167 5.44 -1.90 21.98
C TRP A 167 6.60 -1.87 22.99
N SER A 168 6.34 -1.38 24.21
CA SER A 168 7.32 -1.33 25.30
C SER A 168 6.91 -2.27 26.45
N PRO A 169 7.83 -3.10 27.01
CA PRO A 169 9.24 -3.28 26.67
C PRO A 169 9.45 -4.37 25.59
N GLY A 170 8.55 -4.46 24.61
CA GLY A 170 8.84 -5.10 23.34
C GLY A 170 9.01 -6.61 23.29
N ILE A 171 9.57 -7.07 22.16
CA ILE A 171 10.01 -8.44 21.92
C ILE A 171 11.30 -8.78 22.70
N ASP A 172 12.20 -7.81 22.85
CA ASP A 172 13.55 -7.99 23.43
C ASP A 172 13.61 -7.74 24.95
N GLY A 173 12.54 -7.22 25.55
CA GLY A 173 12.45 -6.97 26.99
C GLY A 173 13.11 -5.67 27.47
N ASP A 174 13.70 -4.85 26.59
CA ASP A 174 14.20 -3.51 26.87
C ASP A 174 13.14 -2.46 26.55
N PRO A 175 12.86 -1.48 27.44
CA PRO A 175 12.01 -0.34 27.10
C PRO A 175 12.65 0.66 26.12
N ARG A 176 13.80 0.33 25.49
CA ARG A 176 14.50 1.18 24.52
C ARG A 176 14.45 0.64 23.11
N ILE A 177 13.91 1.45 22.21
CA ILE A 177 13.96 1.19 20.77
C ILE A 177 15.39 1.32 20.24
N ASN A 178 15.68 0.71 19.09
CA ASN A 178 17.00 0.73 18.47
C ASN A 178 16.99 1.62 17.21
N LEU A 179 17.85 2.65 17.17
CA LEU A 179 18.07 3.41 15.93
C LEU A 179 19.37 2.95 15.28
N VAL A 180 19.28 2.40 14.06
CA VAL A 180 20.43 1.87 13.31
C VAL A 180 20.80 2.81 12.16
N PHE A 181 21.87 3.58 12.36
CA PHE A 181 22.41 4.50 11.36
C PHE A 181 23.35 3.76 10.41
N ALA A 182 22.89 3.54 9.17
CA ALA A 182 23.58 2.74 8.15
C ALA A 182 23.59 3.43 6.78
N ARG A 183 24.35 2.88 5.82
CA ARG A 183 24.13 3.17 4.39
C ARG A 183 23.03 2.24 3.89
N LEU A 184 21.94 2.80 3.38
CA LEU A 184 20.88 2.04 2.72
C LEU A 184 20.94 2.39 1.22
N PRO A 185 21.38 1.48 0.33
CA PRO A 185 21.40 1.74 -1.10
C PRO A 185 19.98 1.79 -1.68
N GLY A 186 19.69 2.78 -2.54
CA GLY A 186 18.37 3.02 -3.14
C GLY A 186 17.77 4.36 -2.71
N SER A 187 16.45 4.52 -2.85
CA SER A 187 15.73 5.78 -2.64
C SER A 187 15.27 6.05 -1.20
N ALA A 188 15.26 5.02 -0.33
CA ALA A 188 14.78 5.14 1.06
C ALA A 188 15.65 6.07 1.94
N ALA A 189 14.99 6.98 2.67
CA ALA A 189 15.62 7.87 3.64
C ALA A 189 15.74 7.25 5.05
N GLY A 190 14.84 6.33 5.36
CA GLY A 190 14.84 5.42 6.50
C GLY A 190 13.77 4.35 6.27
N TYR A 191 13.60 3.44 7.23
CA TYR A 191 12.42 2.57 7.34
C TYR A 191 12.21 2.03 8.76
N PHE A 192 10.96 1.86 9.16
CA PHE A 192 10.54 0.93 10.23
C PHE A 192 10.42 -0.50 9.68
N SER A 193 10.55 -1.51 10.54
CA SER A 193 10.50 -2.92 10.15
C SER A 193 9.74 -3.75 11.19
N GLY A 194 8.44 -3.98 10.97
CA GLY A 194 7.64 -4.87 11.83
C GLY A 194 8.14 -6.31 11.84
N SER A 195 8.88 -6.71 10.79
CA SER A 195 9.61 -7.98 10.68
C SER A 195 10.66 -8.18 11.78
N ASP A 196 11.24 -7.10 12.34
CA ASP A 196 12.20 -7.18 13.43
C ASP A 196 11.52 -7.41 14.81
N GLU A 197 10.22 -7.18 14.92
CA GLU A 197 9.40 -7.48 16.12
C GLU A 197 8.79 -8.90 16.07
N GLU A 198 9.29 -9.77 15.18
CA GLU A 198 8.95 -11.19 15.07
C GLU A 198 10.08 -12.11 15.59
N PRO A 199 9.80 -13.35 16.01
CA PRO A 199 10.84 -14.28 16.45
C PRO A 199 11.60 -14.92 15.27
N ALA A 200 12.88 -15.22 15.46
CA ALA A 200 13.78 -15.68 14.39
C ALA A 200 13.38 -17.01 13.70
N TRP A 201 12.44 -17.77 14.26
CA TRP A 201 11.92 -19.01 13.66
C TRP A 201 10.75 -18.77 12.68
N VAL A 202 10.02 -17.66 12.84
CA VAL A 202 9.09 -17.11 11.84
C VAL A 202 9.89 -16.33 10.80
N ASN A 203 10.75 -15.43 11.28
CA ASN A 203 11.44 -14.44 10.46
C ASN A 203 12.96 -14.49 10.63
N GLU A 204 13.64 -15.16 9.71
CA GLU A 204 15.10 -15.39 9.81
C GLU A 204 15.97 -14.13 9.55
N PHE A 205 15.35 -13.01 9.14
CA PHE A 205 15.98 -11.68 9.13
C PHE A 205 15.63 -10.80 10.33
N SER A 206 14.76 -11.24 11.24
CA SER A 206 14.48 -10.48 12.46
C SER A 206 15.72 -10.29 13.34
N ALA A 207 15.95 -9.07 13.78
CA ALA A 207 16.87 -8.73 14.87
C ALA A 207 16.31 -9.05 16.28
N GLU A 208 15.05 -9.45 16.36
CA GLU A 208 14.21 -9.65 17.56
C GLU A 208 14.17 -8.40 18.45
N ARG A 209 13.84 -7.22 17.88
CA ARG A 209 13.86 -5.88 18.50
C ARG A 209 12.91 -4.87 17.86
N GLU A 210 12.40 -3.96 18.68
CA GLU A 210 11.82 -2.68 18.30
C GLU A 210 12.91 -1.80 17.68
N MET A 211 12.82 -1.49 16.39
CA MET A 211 13.85 -0.70 15.71
C MET A 211 13.42 0.10 14.47
N ILE A 212 14.19 1.15 14.19
CA ILE A 212 14.11 1.95 12.97
C ILE A 212 15.51 2.10 12.35
N TYR A 213 15.57 2.01 11.02
CA TYR A 213 16.80 2.11 10.23
C TYR A 213 16.87 3.46 9.54
N ILE A 214 18.03 4.10 9.59
CA ILE A 214 18.18 5.50 9.16
C ILE A 214 19.32 5.62 8.14
N ASN A 215 19.01 6.12 6.94
CA ASN A 215 19.98 6.27 5.87
C ASN A 215 20.85 7.51 6.06
N ILE A 216 22.11 7.31 6.45
CA ILE A 216 23.08 8.40 6.67
C ILE A 216 23.41 9.19 5.38
N LEU A 217 23.00 8.68 4.21
CA LEU A 217 23.21 9.31 2.91
C LEU A 217 22.11 10.34 2.58
N SER A 218 20.92 10.21 3.18
CA SER A 218 19.71 10.96 2.76
C SER A 218 19.51 12.26 3.52
N ALA A 219 19.98 12.37 4.77
CA ALA A 219 19.93 13.60 5.56
C ALA A 219 21.14 13.75 6.51
N ARG A 220 21.52 14.99 6.83
CA ARG A 220 22.66 15.27 7.72
C ARG A 220 22.29 15.02 9.17
N LEU A 221 23.17 14.32 9.91
CA LEU A 221 23.12 14.16 11.37
C LEU A 221 22.96 15.51 12.09
N GLY A 222 22.05 15.60 13.06
CA GLY A 222 21.68 16.86 13.72
C GLY A 222 21.09 17.90 12.75
N SER A 223 20.06 17.53 12.00
CA SER A 223 19.32 18.46 11.12
C SER A 223 17.82 18.15 11.10
N ALA A 224 17.00 19.18 10.95
CA ALA A 224 15.54 19.06 10.94
C ALA A 224 14.99 18.11 9.84
N GLN A 225 15.73 17.88 8.76
CA GLN A 225 15.36 16.89 7.74
C GLN A 225 15.48 15.46 8.27
N LEU A 226 16.54 15.18 9.04
CA LEU A 226 16.74 13.88 9.69
C LEU A 226 15.77 13.67 10.85
N ASP A 227 15.49 14.73 11.60
CA ASP A 227 14.49 14.70 12.67
C ASP A 227 13.07 14.45 12.10
N SER A 228 12.77 14.92 10.87
CA SER A 228 11.53 14.59 10.14
C SER A 228 11.45 13.09 9.82
N ILE A 229 12.52 12.50 9.29
CA ILE A 229 12.61 11.06 9.02
C ILE A 229 12.37 10.27 10.31
N ILE A 230 13.04 10.61 11.41
CA ILE A 230 12.91 9.87 12.67
C ILE A 230 11.49 9.98 13.27
N ALA A 231 10.82 11.13 13.12
CA ALA A 231 9.41 11.26 13.48
C ALA A 231 8.50 10.39 12.60
N HIS A 232 8.82 10.27 11.31
CA HIS A 232 8.10 9.43 10.35
C HIS A 232 8.24 7.94 10.70
N GLU A 233 9.46 7.42 10.86
CA GLU A 233 9.68 6.00 11.20
C GLU A 233 9.09 5.62 12.57
N PHE A 234 9.21 6.50 13.57
CA PHE A 234 8.66 6.25 14.90
C PHE A 234 7.12 6.26 14.90
N CYS A 235 6.49 7.00 13.98
CA CYS A 235 5.05 6.95 13.73
C CYS A 235 4.59 5.54 13.31
N HIS A 236 5.35 4.89 12.42
CA HIS A 236 5.06 3.52 11.96
C HIS A 236 5.19 2.50 13.10
N MET A 237 6.17 2.64 13.99
CA MET A 237 6.32 1.79 15.18
C MET A 237 5.14 1.96 16.16
N ILE A 238 4.69 3.19 16.43
CA ILE A 238 3.48 3.46 17.22
C ILE A 238 2.25 2.83 16.56
N GLN A 239 2.15 2.92 15.22
CA GLN A 239 1.06 2.32 14.47
C GLN A 239 1.07 0.79 14.54
N PHE A 240 2.24 0.14 14.45
CA PHE A 240 2.38 -1.31 14.52
C PHE A 240 1.86 -1.88 15.84
N ASN A 241 2.15 -1.23 16.97
CA ASN A 241 1.63 -1.64 18.29
C ASN A 241 0.09 -1.52 18.44
N THR A 242 -0.63 -0.88 17.51
CA THR A 242 -2.11 -0.96 17.46
C THR A 242 -2.61 -2.36 17.11
N ARG A 243 -1.76 -3.19 16.49
CA ARG A 243 -2.09 -4.55 16.02
C ARG A 243 -3.27 -4.56 15.04
N ARG A 244 -3.40 -3.45 14.30
CA ARG A 244 -4.33 -3.26 13.19
C ARG A 244 -3.55 -3.20 11.89
N ARG A 245 -3.91 -4.06 10.95
CA ARG A 245 -3.55 -3.86 9.55
C ARG A 245 -4.15 -2.56 9.04
N SER A 246 -3.48 -1.91 8.11
CA SER A 246 -3.96 -0.78 7.35
C SER A 246 -3.16 -0.71 6.06
N ALA A 247 -3.80 -0.32 4.96
CA ALA A 247 -3.15 -0.22 3.66
C ALA A 247 -2.04 0.84 3.67
N VAL A 248 -0.98 0.64 2.87
CA VAL A 248 0.23 1.51 2.87
C VAL A 248 -0.13 2.99 2.81
N TRP A 249 -1.08 3.38 1.95
CA TRP A 249 -1.48 4.78 1.81
C TRP A 249 -1.90 5.45 3.12
N PHE A 250 -2.61 4.72 3.99
CA PHE A 250 -3.05 5.26 5.28
C PHE A 250 -1.86 5.40 6.24
N ASN A 251 -0.96 4.41 6.25
CA ASN A 251 0.22 4.35 7.11
C ASN A 251 1.18 5.50 6.82
N GLU A 252 1.49 5.68 5.53
CA GLU A 252 2.40 6.70 5.01
C GLU A 252 1.80 8.11 5.15
N GLY A 253 0.50 8.27 4.86
CA GLY A 253 -0.21 9.52 5.10
C GLY A 253 -0.27 9.91 6.59
N HIS A 254 -0.42 8.93 7.48
CA HIS A 254 -0.37 9.12 8.93
C HIS A 254 1.04 9.49 9.43
N ALA A 255 2.10 8.88 8.89
CA ALA A 255 3.47 9.25 9.23
C ALA A 255 3.82 10.69 8.84
N GLN A 256 3.24 11.20 7.75
CA GLN A 256 3.33 12.63 7.39
C GLN A 256 2.56 13.54 8.38
N LEU A 257 1.55 13.03 9.10
CA LEU A 257 0.92 13.73 10.24
C LEU A 257 1.77 13.70 11.53
N CYS A 258 2.66 12.72 11.71
CA CYS A 258 3.71 12.78 12.75
C CYS A 258 4.78 13.83 12.42
N GLU A 259 5.20 13.92 11.15
CA GLU A 259 6.07 15.01 10.68
C GLU A 259 5.44 16.39 10.94
N LEU A 260 4.17 16.57 10.55
CA LEU A 260 3.42 17.82 10.77
C LEU A 260 3.16 18.10 12.26
N GLY A 261 2.85 17.07 13.06
CA GLY A 261 2.67 17.17 14.51
C GLY A 261 3.94 17.62 15.25
N ASN A 262 5.11 17.28 14.70
CA ASN A 262 6.40 17.80 15.12
C ASN A 262 6.73 19.20 14.54
N GLY A 263 5.86 19.82 13.76
CA GLY A 263 6.10 21.12 13.13
C GLY A 263 7.14 21.08 12.00
N PHE A 264 7.37 19.91 11.41
CA PHE A 264 7.99 19.80 10.09
C PHE A 264 6.91 20.00 9.01
N SER A 265 7.31 20.08 7.74
CA SER A 265 6.39 20.37 6.63
C SER A 265 6.61 19.36 5.51
N PRO A 266 5.77 18.31 5.41
CA PRO A 266 5.81 17.35 4.30
C PRO A 266 5.84 18.05 2.94
N GLY A 267 6.84 17.74 2.11
CA GLY A 267 7.04 18.35 0.79
C GLY A 267 6.14 17.80 -0.32
N THR A 268 5.35 16.79 0.00
CA THR A 268 4.60 15.89 -0.89
C THR A 268 3.23 16.45 -1.29
N ALA A 269 2.58 17.21 -0.42
CA ALA A 269 1.27 17.84 -0.67
C ALA A 269 1.21 18.58 -2.01
N GLN A 270 2.20 19.44 -2.29
CA GLN A 270 2.26 20.19 -3.55
C GLN A 270 2.60 19.30 -4.76
N THR A 271 3.08 18.06 -4.55
CA THR A 271 3.37 17.08 -5.60
C THR A 271 2.11 16.35 -6.06
N TYR A 272 1.26 15.88 -5.12
CA TYR A 272 -0.10 15.43 -5.45
C TYR A 272 -0.89 16.49 -6.21
N LEU A 273 -0.89 17.74 -5.71
CA LEU A 273 -1.66 18.83 -6.34
C LEU A 273 -1.20 19.18 -7.78
N ARG A 274 -0.07 18.64 -8.26
CA ARG A 274 0.33 18.74 -9.68
C ARG A 274 -0.18 17.59 -10.55
N ILE A 275 -0.50 16.43 -9.95
CA ILE A 275 -0.96 15.20 -10.62
C ILE A 275 -2.17 14.65 -9.81
N PRO A 276 -3.32 15.34 -9.83
CA PRO A 276 -4.44 15.04 -8.92
C PRO A 276 -5.23 13.77 -9.29
N ASP A 277 -5.05 13.24 -10.51
CA ASP A 277 -5.48 11.89 -10.93
C ASP A 277 -4.52 10.82 -10.34
N THR A 278 -4.26 10.93 -9.04
CA THR A 278 -3.56 9.96 -8.19
C THR A 278 -4.60 9.34 -7.27
N GLN A 279 -4.69 8.01 -7.28
CA GLN A 279 -5.65 7.25 -6.50
C GLN A 279 -5.29 7.21 -5.00
N LEU A 280 -6.29 7.38 -4.13
CA LEU A 280 -6.12 7.29 -2.68
C LEU A 280 -6.00 5.84 -2.20
N ASN A 281 -6.90 4.96 -2.66
CA ASN A 281 -7.01 3.56 -2.24
C ASN A 281 -6.14 2.61 -3.08
N ASP A 282 -5.01 3.09 -3.58
CA ASP A 282 -4.00 2.33 -4.32
C ASP A 282 -2.62 2.98 -4.11
N TRP A 283 -1.54 2.23 -4.32
CA TRP A 283 -0.18 2.69 -4.04
C TRP A 283 0.81 2.23 -5.11
N SER A 284 1.76 3.10 -5.47
CA SER A 284 2.80 2.82 -6.47
C SER A 284 4.09 2.29 -5.84
N ASP A 285 5.05 1.93 -6.69
CA ASP A 285 6.42 1.70 -6.25
C ASP A 285 7.07 2.99 -5.70
N LEU A 286 8.16 2.81 -4.93
CA LEU A 286 8.91 3.85 -4.22
C LEU A 286 9.21 5.10 -5.06
N ASP A 287 9.68 4.89 -6.29
CA ASP A 287 10.18 5.97 -7.12
C ASP A 287 9.05 6.83 -7.73
N ALA A 288 7.80 6.34 -7.71
CA ALA A 288 6.59 7.09 -8.03
C ALA A 288 5.78 7.55 -6.79
N ALA A 289 5.98 6.94 -5.61
CA ALA A 289 5.12 7.08 -4.43
C ALA A 289 4.90 8.52 -3.93
N ALA A 290 5.80 9.46 -4.28
CA ALA A 290 5.75 10.87 -3.90
C ALA A 290 4.43 11.61 -4.20
N VAL A 291 3.62 11.14 -5.16
CA VAL A 291 2.25 11.65 -5.38
C VAL A 291 1.24 11.04 -4.42
N HIS A 292 1.32 9.73 -4.15
CA HIS A 292 0.40 9.03 -3.24
C HIS A 292 0.60 9.50 -1.78
N TYR A 293 1.85 9.69 -1.35
CA TYR A 293 2.20 10.40 -0.10
C TYR A 293 1.45 11.74 0.01
N GLY A 294 1.53 12.55 -1.03
CA GLY A 294 0.91 13.88 -1.05
C GLY A 294 -0.61 13.83 -0.97
N MET A 295 -1.23 12.81 -1.60
CA MET A 295 -2.68 12.57 -1.58
C MET A 295 -3.13 12.16 -0.18
N ALA A 296 -2.54 11.10 0.37
CA ALA A 296 -2.91 10.55 1.66
C ALA A 296 -2.69 11.55 2.80
N PHE A 297 -1.55 12.24 2.83
CA PHE A 297 -1.27 13.30 3.80
C PHE A 297 -2.31 14.44 3.72
N LEU A 298 -2.59 14.97 2.54
CA LEU A 298 -3.56 16.06 2.37
C LEU A 298 -4.97 15.63 2.78
N PHE A 299 -5.40 14.41 2.44
CA PHE A 299 -6.72 13.90 2.79
C PHE A 299 -6.86 13.66 4.30
N LEU A 300 -5.89 13.01 4.94
CA LEU A 300 -5.91 12.79 6.38
C LEU A 300 -5.78 14.10 7.17
N GLU A 301 -5.00 15.08 6.69
CA GLU A 301 -4.94 16.42 7.27
C GLU A 301 -6.27 17.18 7.14
N PHE A 302 -6.95 17.06 5.99
CA PHE A 302 -8.29 17.62 5.80
C PHE A 302 -9.30 17.01 6.78
N LEU A 303 -9.32 15.67 6.90
CA LEU A 303 -10.17 14.97 7.88
C LEU A 303 -9.84 15.38 9.31
N ARG A 304 -8.55 15.51 9.67
CA ARG A 304 -8.10 16.00 10.99
C ARG A 304 -8.66 17.39 11.27
N GLN A 305 -8.51 18.35 10.34
CA GLN A 305 -8.96 19.72 10.56
C GLN A 305 -10.50 19.89 10.55
N GLN A 306 -11.24 19.06 9.80
CA GLN A 306 -12.70 19.20 9.66
C GLN A 306 -13.51 18.34 10.63
N ALA A 307 -13.16 17.06 10.79
CA ALA A 307 -14.08 16.02 11.29
C ALA A 307 -13.71 15.40 12.65
N GLY A 308 -12.61 15.82 13.30
CA GLY A 308 -12.39 15.42 14.70
C GLY A 308 -10.97 15.44 15.25
N GLY A 309 -10.02 16.10 14.60
CA GLY A 309 -8.66 16.26 15.12
C GLY A 309 -7.90 14.94 15.27
N GLU A 310 -6.94 14.96 16.17
CA GLU A 310 -6.09 13.83 16.55
C GLU A 310 -6.92 12.65 17.10
N ASP A 311 -8.06 12.93 17.74
CA ASP A 311 -9.00 11.89 18.20
C ASP A 311 -9.69 11.15 17.07
N LEU A 312 -9.84 11.75 15.88
CA LEU A 312 -10.29 11.03 14.68
C LEU A 312 -9.16 10.16 14.14
N ILE A 313 -7.95 10.70 13.99
CA ILE A 313 -6.79 9.95 13.47
C ILE A 313 -6.50 8.71 14.36
N ARG A 314 -6.48 8.89 15.69
CA ARG A 314 -6.36 7.76 16.64
C ARG A 314 -7.48 6.73 16.50
N ALA A 315 -8.72 7.14 16.20
CA ALA A 315 -9.82 6.22 15.97
C ALA A 315 -9.69 5.43 14.66
N LEU A 316 -9.14 6.06 13.60
CA LEU A 316 -8.83 5.38 12.34
C LEU A 316 -7.73 4.33 12.54
N MET A 317 -6.62 4.68 13.23
CA MET A 317 -5.56 3.74 13.60
C MET A 317 -6.08 2.54 14.40
N GLN A 318 -6.93 2.78 15.40
CA GLN A 318 -7.48 1.72 16.27
C GLN A 318 -8.53 0.84 15.58
N LYS A 319 -9.11 1.31 14.47
CA LYS A 319 -10.00 0.54 13.59
C LYS A 319 -9.22 -0.33 12.61
N GLY A 320 -8.13 0.18 12.05
CA GLY A 320 -7.44 -0.39 10.89
C GLY A 320 -8.16 -0.04 9.59
N ILE A 321 -7.46 0.62 8.67
CA ILE A 321 -8.02 1.17 7.43
C ILE A 321 -7.46 0.40 6.24
N ASP A 322 -8.22 -0.56 5.73
CA ASP A 322 -7.90 -1.28 4.50
C ASP A 322 -8.39 -0.49 3.26
N GLY A 323 -9.52 0.22 3.40
CA GLY A 323 -10.07 1.09 2.37
C GLY A 323 -10.94 2.24 2.91
N PRO A 324 -11.44 3.14 2.05
CA PRO A 324 -12.28 4.27 2.45
C PRO A 324 -13.55 3.88 3.20
N GLU A 325 -14.05 2.64 3.01
CA GLU A 325 -15.20 2.11 3.76
C GLU A 325 -14.95 2.03 5.28
N ASP A 326 -13.70 1.83 5.71
CA ASP A 326 -13.34 1.82 7.12
C ASP A 326 -13.30 3.23 7.72
N ILE A 327 -12.88 4.22 6.93
CA ILE A 327 -12.93 5.63 7.32
C ILE A 327 -14.39 6.08 7.46
N ASP A 328 -15.24 5.73 6.50
CA ASP A 328 -16.68 6.00 6.55
C ASP A 328 -17.36 5.41 7.80
N ALA A 329 -17.02 4.17 8.16
CA ALA A 329 -17.52 3.53 9.38
C ALA A 329 -17.13 4.30 10.65
N VAL A 330 -15.87 4.75 10.77
CA VAL A 330 -15.38 5.54 11.92
C VAL A 330 -15.99 6.94 11.95
N LEU A 331 -16.10 7.62 10.80
CA LEU A 331 -16.75 8.92 10.69
C LEU A 331 -18.22 8.86 11.14
N LYS A 332 -18.99 7.90 10.63
CA LYS A 332 -20.39 7.69 10.99
C LYS A 332 -20.57 7.30 12.46
N GLN A 333 -19.69 6.45 13.00
CA GLN A 333 -19.68 6.12 14.44
C GLN A 333 -19.44 7.36 15.32
N ARG A 334 -18.69 8.35 14.82
CA ARG A 334 -18.38 9.62 15.50
C ARG A 334 -19.36 10.76 15.16
N GLY A 335 -20.46 10.47 14.47
CA GLY A 335 -21.49 11.44 14.11
C GLY A 335 -21.04 12.49 13.08
N GLN A 336 -20.01 12.18 12.28
CA GLN A 336 -19.48 13.05 11.23
C GLN A 336 -20.15 12.75 9.88
N PRO A 337 -20.01 13.65 8.88
CA PRO A 337 -20.33 13.33 7.48
C PRO A 337 -19.56 12.08 7.01
N GLY A 338 -20.16 11.31 6.09
CA GLY A 338 -19.53 10.11 5.53
C GLY A 338 -18.32 10.41 4.65
N VAL A 339 -17.54 9.39 4.31
CA VAL A 339 -16.26 9.59 3.59
C VAL A 339 -16.46 10.28 2.24
N GLU A 340 -17.54 9.96 1.51
CA GLU A 340 -17.87 10.56 0.21
C GLU A 340 -18.11 12.08 0.28
N GLU A 341 -18.79 12.54 1.35
CA GLU A 341 -19.10 13.96 1.52
C GLU A 341 -17.82 14.74 1.85
N LEU A 342 -16.98 14.19 2.73
CA LEU A 342 -15.69 14.80 3.07
C LEU A 342 -14.68 14.70 1.92
N PHE A 343 -14.76 13.68 1.06
CA PHE A 343 -13.96 13.58 -0.15
C PHE A 343 -14.35 14.65 -1.18
N GLY A 344 -15.66 14.88 -1.38
CA GLY A 344 -16.15 15.99 -2.20
C GLY A 344 -15.74 17.37 -1.67
N ASP A 345 -15.78 17.56 -0.35
CA ASP A 345 -15.36 18.82 0.28
C ASP A 345 -13.83 19.02 0.24
N PHE A 346 -13.05 17.94 0.38
CA PHE A 346 -11.60 17.91 0.20
C PHE A 346 -11.18 18.33 -1.21
N VAL A 347 -11.87 17.76 -2.22
CA VAL A 347 -11.69 18.10 -3.64
C VAL A 347 -11.95 19.59 -3.88
N ALA A 348 -13.03 20.14 -3.32
CA ALA A 348 -13.30 21.57 -3.39
C ALA A 348 -12.21 22.41 -2.68
N ALA A 349 -11.77 21.99 -1.48
CA ALA A 349 -10.73 22.67 -0.71
C ALA A 349 -9.39 22.74 -1.47
N ASN A 350 -9.03 21.69 -2.19
CA ASN A 350 -7.80 21.61 -3.00
C ASN A 350 -7.84 22.54 -4.23
N ALA A 351 -9.00 22.73 -4.86
CA ALA A 351 -9.18 23.73 -5.91
C ALA A 351 -9.12 25.18 -5.37
N LEU A 352 -9.45 25.38 -4.09
CA LEU A 352 -9.64 26.69 -3.46
C LEU A 352 -8.45 27.16 -2.59
N ILE A 353 -7.33 26.42 -2.56
CA ILE A 353 -6.09 26.83 -1.85
C ILE A 353 -5.60 28.19 -2.38
N GLY A 354 -5.39 29.14 -1.47
CA GLY A 354 -5.01 30.52 -1.78
C GLY A 354 -6.19 31.48 -1.97
N THR A 355 -7.42 31.00 -1.84
CA THR A 355 -8.65 31.83 -1.77
C THR A 355 -9.16 31.94 -0.33
N VAL A 356 -10.33 32.56 -0.13
CA VAL A 356 -11.07 32.54 1.14
C VAL A 356 -12.42 31.85 0.91
N PRO A 357 -12.48 30.51 1.00
CA PRO A 357 -13.71 29.74 0.81
C PRO A 357 -14.57 29.73 2.08
N ASP A 358 -15.81 29.24 1.96
CA ASP A 358 -16.60 28.81 3.12
C ASP A 358 -15.83 27.72 3.89
N ARG A 359 -16.01 27.67 5.23
CA ARG A 359 -15.28 26.73 6.11
C ARG A 359 -15.31 25.28 5.60
N ARG A 360 -16.42 24.84 5.01
CA ARG A 360 -16.62 23.50 4.44
C ARG A 360 -15.60 23.17 3.35
N TYR A 361 -15.32 24.12 2.46
CA TYR A 361 -14.49 23.93 1.26
C TYR A 361 -13.08 24.51 1.45
N GLY A 362 -12.50 24.31 2.64
CA GLY A 362 -11.18 24.84 2.98
C GLY A 362 -10.48 24.02 4.06
N TYR A 363 -9.32 24.50 4.48
CA TYR A 363 -8.52 23.94 5.58
C TYR A 363 -8.62 24.89 6.79
N PRO A 364 -9.44 24.61 7.82
CA PRO A 364 -9.69 25.49 8.97
C PRO A 364 -8.45 25.98 9.76
N GLN A 365 -7.32 25.27 9.69
CA GLN A 365 -6.05 25.61 10.34
C GLN A 365 -4.98 26.09 9.32
N GLY A 366 -5.35 26.18 8.03
CA GLY A 366 -4.46 26.46 6.90
C GLY A 366 -4.11 25.18 6.11
N ALA A 367 -3.99 25.31 4.79
CA ALA A 367 -3.61 24.19 3.92
C ALA A 367 -2.09 23.96 3.97
N PRO A 368 -1.57 22.72 3.99
CA PRO A 368 -0.14 22.44 3.97
C PRO A 368 0.47 22.53 2.54
N ALA A 369 -0.09 23.40 1.69
CA ALA A 369 0.35 23.65 0.32
C ALA A 369 0.18 25.14 -0.05
N ARG A 370 0.82 25.59 -1.13
CA ARG A 370 0.92 27.02 -1.51
C ARG A 370 0.17 27.38 -2.78
N GLN A 371 -0.22 26.39 -3.57
CA GLN A 371 -0.92 26.53 -4.84
C GLN A 371 -2.04 25.50 -4.87
N SER A 372 -3.18 25.87 -5.47
CA SER A 372 -4.31 24.97 -5.74
C SER A 372 -3.91 23.76 -6.58
N ALA A 373 -4.81 22.78 -6.65
CA ALA A 373 -4.71 21.70 -7.62
C ALA A 373 -4.57 22.24 -9.06
N ASN A 374 -3.76 21.55 -9.87
CA ASN A 374 -3.59 21.83 -11.29
C ASN A 374 -4.80 21.31 -12.10
N VAL A 375 -5.24 22.12 -13.06
CA VAL A 375 -5.97 21.67 -14.25
C VAL A 375 -4.93 21.20 -15.28
N VAL A 376 -5.12 20.03 -15.89
CA VAL A 376 -4.21 19.54 -16.95
C VAL A 376 -4.40 20.39 -18.21
N VAL A 377 -3.31 20.70 -18.93
CA VAL A 377 -3.37 21.58 -20.11
C VAL A 377 -4.19 20.90 -21.23
N GLY A 378 -5.42 21.38 -21.43
CA GLY A 378 -6.38 20.81 -22.37
C GLY A 378 -7.66 20.26 -21.72
N ASP A 379 -7.65 20.05 -20.40
CA ASP A 379 -8.84 19.66 -19.63
C ASP A 379 -9.75 20.88 -19.43
N ALA A 380 -10.50 21.23 -20.48
CA ALA A 380 -11.44 22.34 -20.47
C ALA A 380 -12.68 22.05 -21.33
N VAL A 381 -13.83 22.62 -20.95
CA VAL A 381 -15.06 22.58 -21.74
C VAL A 381 -15.34 23.97 -22.31
N ALA A 382 -15.65 24.05 -23.61
CA ALA A 382 -16.15 25.27 -24.25
C ALA A 382 -17.70 25.32 -24.25
N PRO A 383 -18.35 26.49 -24.38
CA PRO A 383 -19.80 26.57 -24.61
C PRO A 383 -20.22 25.77 -25.86
N GLY A 384 -21.24 24.92 -25.73
CA GLY A 384 -21.66 23.96 -26.76
C GLY A 384 -20.69 22.78 -26.95
N GLY A 385 -19.61 22.71 -26.17
CA GLY A 385 -18.55 21.72 -26.28
C GLY A 385 -18.78 20.47 -25.43
N THR A 386 -17.92 19.47 -25.65
CA THR A 386 -17.88 18.25 -24.83
C THR A 386 -16.44 17.81 -24.62
N PHE A 387 -16.05 17.63 -23.35
CA PHE A 387 -14.80 17.04 -22.92
C PHE A 387 -15.03 15.54 -22.62
N ARG A 388 -14.02 14.71 -22.87
CA ARG A 388 -14.00 13.27 -22.56
C ARG A 388 -12.64 12.91 -21.97
N SER A 389 -12.63 12.08 -20.94
CA SER A 389 -11.41 11.63 -20.28
C SER A 389 -11.66 10.43 -19.39
N THR A 390 -10.60 9.97 -18.75
CA THR A 390 -10.64 8.97 -17.69
C THR A 390 -10.17 9.58 -16.36
N VAL A 391 -10.56 8.98 -15.24
CA VAL A 391 -10.04 9.27 -13.89
C VAL A 391 -10.04 7.97 -13.07
N HIS A 392 -9.08 7.80 -12.16
CA HIS A 392 -9.06 6.67 -11.24
C HIS A 392 -10.09 6.85 -10.08
N GLU A 393 -10.31 5.80 -9.32
CA GLU A 393 -11.22 5.84 -8.17
C GLU A 393 -10.55 6.52 -6.97
N TYR A 394 -11.31 7.30 -6.20
CA TYR A 394 -10.77 8.24 -5.19
C TYR A 394 -9.55 9.06 -5.69
N ALA A 395 -9.51 9.33 -6.99
CA ALA A 395 -8.61 10.26 -7.67
C ALA A 395 -9.43 11.42 -8.26
N VAL A 396 -8.77 12.49 -8.70
CA VAL A 396 -9.45 13.75 -8.98
C VAL A 396 -8.99 14.39 -10.29
N ARG A 397 -9.92 14.52 -11.25
CA ARG A 397 -9.66 15.20 -12.51
C ARG A 397 -10.35 16.57 -12.57
N TYR A 398 -9.53 17.62 -12.57
CA TYR A 398 -9.97 19.01 -12.57
C TYR A 398 -10.05 19.58 -14.01
N VAL A 399 -11.18 20.21 -14.34
CA VAL A 399 -11.55 20.68 -15.69
C VAL A 399 -11.95 22.16 -15.64
N GLU A 400 -11.37 23.02 -16.48
CA GLU A 400 -11.78 24.44 -16.56
C GLU A 400 -13.14 24.57 -17.29
N LEU A 401 -14.06 25.32 -16.68
CA LEU A 401 -15.40 25.57 -17.21
C LEU A 401 -15.51 26.91 -17.96
N PRO A 402 -16.51 27.08 -18.84
CA PRO A 402 -16.82 28.36 -19.45
C PRO A 402 -17.14 29.44 -18.41
N ARG A 403 -16.67 30.67 -18.66
CA ARG A 403 -16.96 31.85 -17.81
C ARG A 403 -18.26 32.55 -18.22
N THR A 404 -19.27 31.75 -18.52
CA THR A 404 -20.59 32.13 -19.05
C THR A 404 -21.63 31.19 -18.46
N ALA A 405 -22.89 31.62 -18.32
CA ALA A 405 -23.96 30.72 -17.93
C ALA A 405 -24.10 29.58 -18.95
N VAL A 406 -23.93 28.34 -18.47
CA VAL A 406 -24.06 27.09 -19.24
C VAL A 406 -24.75 26.06 -18.37
N ARG A 407 -25.42 25.09 -19.01
CA ARG A 407 -25.88 23.88 -18.33
C ARG A 407 -24.82 22.80 -18.47
N LEU A 408 -24.41 22.21 -17.36
CA LEU A 408 -23.50 21.07 -17.38
C LEU A 408 -24.29 19.76 -17.38
N ARG A 409 -23.92 18.84 -18.27
CA ARG A 409 -24.35 17.44 -18.25
C ARG A 409 -23.12 16.55 -18.05
N PHE A 410 -23.11 15.84 -16.93
CA PHE A 410 -22.15 14.78 -16.65
C PHE A 410 -22.69 13.42 -17.14
N ASP A 411 -21.79 12.55 -17.56
CA ASP A 411 -22.08 11.25 -18.17
C ASP A 411 -20.84 10.35 -18.01
N GLY A 412 -20.98 9.13 -17.53
CA GLY A 412 -19.84 8.26 -17.17
C GLY A 412 -20.28 6.91 -16.64
N ALA A 413 -19.36 5.94 -16.57
CA ALA A 413 -19.71 4.60 -16.11
C ALA A 413 -19.93 4.57 -14.58
N THR A 414 -21.00 3.89 -14.14
CA THR A 414 -21.31 3.68 -12.71
C THR A 414 -20.79 2.33 -12.18
N THR A 415 -19.92 1.67 -12.94
CA THR A 415 -19.31 0.37 -12.65
C THR A 415 -17.98 0.27 -13.40
N ASN A 416 -16.95 -0.27 -12.74
CA ASN A 416 -15.60 -0.39 -13.27
C ASN A 416 -15.15 -1.86 -13.35
N ARG A 417 -14.05 -2.15 -14.07
CA ARG A 417 -13.37 -3.46 -13.99
C ARG A 417 -12.58 -3.53 -12.69
N LEU A 418 -12.44 -4.73 -12.11
CA LEU A 418 -11.61 -4.95 -10.91
C LEU A 418 -10.10 -5.00 -11.24
N ILE A 419 -9.76 -5.56 -12.40
CA ILE A 419 -8.39 -5.80 -12.88
C ILE A 419 -8.35 -5.64 -14.42
N PRO A 420 -7.17 -5.44 -15.05
CA PRO A 420 -7.05 -5.19 -16.50
C PRO A 420 -7.20 -6.45 -17.37
N THR A 421 -8.15 -7.34 -17.06
CA THR A 421 -8.47 -8.51 -17.91
C THR A 421 -9.96 -8.88 -17.87
N GLU A 422 -10.36 -9.68 -18.85
CA GLU A 422 -11.68 -10.32 -18.94
C GLU A 422 -11.57 -11.81 -18.52
N PRO A 423 -12.66 -12.49 -18.15
CA PRO A 423 -12.64 -13.94 -17.89
C PRO A 423 -12.06 -14.73 -19.06
N HIS A 424 -11.24 -15.74 -18.76
CA HIS A 424 -10.70 -16.62 -19.79
C HIS A 424 -11.82 -17.43 -20.47
N SER A 425 -12.82 -17.87 -19.70
CA SER A 425 -14.08 -18.36 -20.29
C SER A 425 -15.33 -18.12 -19.43
N GLY A 426 -16.49 -18.33 -20.07
CA GLY A 426 -17.79 -18.08 -19.44
C GLY A 426 -18.06 -16.59 -19.22
N ARG A 427 -18.17 -16.17 -17.96
CA ARG A 427 -18.59 -14.81 -17.55
C ARG A 427 -17.96 -14.31 -16.24
N SER A 428 -17.00 -15.04 -15.67
CA SER A 428 -16.46 -14.78 -14.32
C SER A 428 -15.22 -15.62 -14.03
N PHE A 429 -14.22 -15.05 -13.38
CA PHE A 429 -13.09 -15.77 -12.79
C PHE A 429 -13.18 -15.74 -11.26
N TRP A 430 -12.35 -16.53 -10.59
CA TRP A 430 -12.03 -16.32 -9.17
C TRP A 430 -10.92 -15.28 -9.07
N TRP A 431 -11.09 -14.29 -8.20
CA TRP A 431 -10.08 -13.28 -7.89
C TRP A 431 -9.72 -13.35 -6.41
N SER A 432 -8.47 -13.06 -6.08
CA SER A 432 -7.94 -13.09 -4.71
C SER A 432 -8.31 -11.89 -3.85
N ASP A 433 -8.92 -10.86 -4.44
CA ASP A 433 -8.85 -9.47 -3.94
C ASP A 433 -7.41 -8.89 -4.04
N LYS A 434 -7.25 -7.60 -3.75
CA LYS A 434 -5.94 -6.92 -3.57
C LYS A 434 -5.87 -6.29 -2.17
N GLY A 435 -4.67 -6.24 -1.60
CA GLY A 435 -4.42 -5.59 -0.31
C GLY A 435 -3.09 -6.04 0.31
N ASP A 436 -2.48 -5.16 1.10
CA ASP A 436 -1.22 -5.42 1.79
C ASP A 436 -1.42 -6.39 2.97
N GLY A 437 -0.49 -7.29 3.25
CA GLY A 437 -0.51 -8.22 4.39
C GLY A 437 -1.69 -9.20 4.40
N MET A 438 -2.01 -9.77 3.24
CA MET A 438 -3.20 -10.59 2.98
C MET A 438 -2.89 -12.09 2.86
N ASP A 439 -3.80 -12.96 3.31
CA ASP A 439 -3.81 -14.41 3.02
C ASP A 439 -5.16 -14.87 2.45
N SER A 440 -5.35 -14.65 1.15
CA SER A 440 -6.60 -14.98 0.45
C SER A 440 -6.54 -16.38 -0.14
N SER A 441 -7.54 -17.23 0.17
CA SER A 441 -7.53 -18.62 -0.30
C SER A 441 -8.86 -19.18 -0.82
N LEU A 442 -8.75 -20.10 -1.77
CA LEU A 442 -9.82 -20.88 -2.37
C LEU A 442 -9.50 -22.38 -2.21
N THR A 443 -10.18 -23.04 -1.27
CA THR A 443 -9.89 -24.44 -0.87
C THR A 443 -11.02 -25.39 -1.28
N ARG A 444 -10.68 -26.61 -1.73
CA ARG A 444 -11.64 -27.65 -2.10
C ARG A 444 -11.09 -29.06 -1.86
N THR A 445 -11.90 -29.92 -1.23
CA THR A 445 -11.61 -31.37 -1.16
C THR A 445 -11.80 -32.03 -2.53
N ILE A 446 -10.84 -32.85 -2.94
CA ILE A 446 -10.85 -33.65 -4.17
C ILE A 446 -10.56 -35.13 -3.87
N ASP A 447 -11.31 -36.02 -4.52
CA ASP A 447 -11.12 -37.47 -4.41
C ASP A 447 -10.20 -37.95 -5.55
N LEU A 448 -9.02 -38.45 -5.18
CA LEU A 448 -8.03 -39.02 -6.10
C LEU A 448 -7.90 -40.54 -5.93
N ARG A 449 -8.81 -41.20 -5.18
CA ARG A 449 -8.76 -42.65 -4.89
C ARG A 449 -8.81 -43.53 -6.14
N SER A 450 -9.47 -43.07 -7.20
CA SER A 450 -9.58 -43.75 -8.50
C SER A 450 -8.60 -43.22 -9.55
N ALA A 451 -7.82 -42.18 -9.25
CA ALA A 451 -6.90 -41.55 -10.19
C ALA A 451 -5.50 -42.19 -10.14
N THR A 452 -4.93 -42.52 -11.30
CA THR A 452 -3.63 -43.19 -11.43
C THR A 452 -2.45 -42.23 -11.60
N ALA A 453 -2.66 -41.13 -12.34
CA ALA A 453 -1.71 -40.02 -12.50
C ALA A 453 -2.50 -38.70 -12.56
N PRO A 454 -3.17 -38.30 -11.45
CA PRO A 454 -3.93 -37.05 -11.41
C PRO A 454 -3.02 -35.84 -11.63
N LYS A 455 -3.53 -34.86 -12.36
CA LYS A 455 -2.84 -33.60 -12.66
C LYS A 455 -3.85 -32.47 -12.57
N LEU A 456 -3.47 -31.35 -11.95
CA LEU A 456 -4.22 -30.10 -12.04
C LEU A 456 -3.88 -29.40 -13.36
N ALA A 457 -4.88 -28.81 -14.00
CA ALA A 457 -4.72 -27.85 -15.09
C ALA A 457 -5.69 -26.69 -14.85
N PHE A 458 -5.23 -25.46 -15.05
CA PHE A 458 -6.00 -24.25 -14.81
C PHE A 458 -5.47 -23.08 -15.65
N TRP A 459 -6.32 -22.08 -15.89
CA TRP A 459 -5.92 -20.80 -16.43
C TRP A 459 -5.75 -19.78 -15.32
N THR A 460 -4.74 -18.92 -15.43
CA THR A 460 -4.48 -17.83 -14.48
C THR A 460 -3.98 -16.55 -15.15
N TRP A 461 -4.35 -15.41 -14.57
CA TRP A 461 -3.77 -14.09 -14.79
C TRP A 461 -3.25 -13.56 -13.44
N PHE A 462 -2.12 -12.84 -13.41
CA PHE A 462 -1.58 -12.27 -12.17
C PHE A 462 -0.80 -10.99 -12.40
N GLU A 463 -0.84 -10.11 -11.40
CA GLU A 463 -0.03 -8.90 -11.30
C GLU A 463 0.27 -8.66 -9.81
N MET A 464 1.52 -8.95 -9.43
CA MET A 464 2.01 -9.17 -8.06
C MET A 464 3.37 -8.48 -7.91
N GLU A 465 3.76 -7.96 -6.74
CA GLU A 465 5.15 -7.52 -6.57
C GLU A 465 6.13 -8.70 -6.68
N ALA A 466 7.04 -8.61 -7.66
CA ALA A 466 8.00 -9.67 -7.98
C ALA A 466 8.97 -9.96 -6.83
N ASP A 467 8.95 -11.22 -6.38
CA ASP A 467 9.69 -11.80 -5.25
C ASP A 467 9.17 -11.44 -3.82
N TYR A 468 8.03 -10.76 -3.68
CA TYR A 468 7.38 -10.45 -2.39
C TYR A 468 5.93 -10.97 -2.35
N ASP A 469 5.13 -10.69 -3.37
CA ASP A 469 3.80 -11.27 -3.49
C ASP A 469 3.87 -12.66 -4.13
N TYR A 470 3.14 -13.64 -3.58
CA TYR A 470 3.15 -15.00 -4.10
C TYR A 470 1.78 -15.68 -4.13
N GLY A 471 1.41 -16.19 -5.31
CA GLY A 471 0.31 -17.14 -5.51
C GLY A 471 0.79 -18.59 -5.48
N TYR A 472 0.12 -19.45 -4.71
CA TYR A 472 0.46 -20.86 -4.52
C TYR A 472 -0.66 -21.78 -4.98
N VAL A 473 -0.29 -22.88 -5.62
CA VAL A 473 -1.14 -24.07 -5.76
C VAL A 473 -0.65 -25.08 -4.75
N GLU A 474 -1.50 -25.51 -3.82
CA GLU A 474 -1.08 -26.36 -2.70
C GLU A 474 -2.00 -27.55 -2.50
N VAL A 475 -1.48 -28.56 -1.80
CA VAL A 475 -2.24 -29.74 -1.41
C VAL A 475 -1.97 -30.13 0.04
N SER A 476 -3.02 -30.53 0.75
CA SER A 476 -2.97 -31.12 2.09
C SER A 476 -3.55 -32.54 2.05
N ALA A 477 -2.82 -33.47 2.67
CA ALA A 477 -3.26 -34.86 2.87
C ALA A 477 -3.71 -35.16 4.32
N ASP A 478 -3.80 -34.13 5.17
CA ASP A 478 -4.08 -34.22 6.61
C ASP A 478 -5.16 -33.22 7.07
N ALA A 479 -6.16 -33.02 6.20
CA ALA A 479 -7.33 -32.16 6.41
C ALA A 479 -7.03 -30.66 6.64
N GLY A 480 -5.89 -30.18 6.14
CA GLY A 480 -5.49 -28.77 6.16
C GLY A 480 -4.51 -28.40 7.26
N ALA A 481 -3.94 -29.37 7.98
CA ALA A 481 -2.96 -29.12 9.04
C ALA A 481 -1.58 -28.74 8.47
N HIS A 482 -1.15 -29.39 7.39
CA HIS A 482 0.02 -28.99 6.61
C HIS A 482 -0.32 -28.91 5.12
N TRP A 483 0.32 -27.97 4.43
CA TRP A 483 0.16 -27.70 3.01
C TRP A 483 1.49 -27.82 2.29
N THR A 484 1.48 -28.48 1.14
CA THR A 484 2.66 -28.60 0.27
C THR A 484 2.44 -27.78 -1.00
N PRO A 485 3.17 -26.68 -1.20
CA PRO A 485 3.16 -25.94 -2.46
C PRO A 485 3.70 -26.77 -3.63
N LEU A 486 2.91 -26.85 -4.69
CA LEU A 486 3.16 -27.63 -5.89
C LEU A 486 3.82 -26.79 -6.97
N LYS A 487 4.84 -27.37 -7.61
CA LYS A 487 5.52 -26.74 -8.74
C LYS A 487 4.60 -26.64 -9.97
N THR A 488 4.61 -25.47 -10.59
CA THR A 488 3.98 -25.15 -11.88
C THR A 488 5.02 -24.63 -12.89
N GLU A 489 4.59 -24.28 -14.09
CA GLU A 489 5.43 -23.67 -15.14
C GLU A 489 5.73 -22.17 -14.90
N SER A 490 5.16 -21.53 -13.86
CA SER A 490 5.46 -20.15 -13.46
C SER A 490 5.81 -19.99 -11.97
N SER A 491 6.00 -21.09 -11.24
CA SER A 491 6.46 -21.07 -9.85
C SER A 491 7.99 -21.02 -9.70
N THR A 492 8.48 -20.32 -8.69
CA THR A 492 9.88 -20.34 -8.26
C THR A 492 10.05 -20.82 -6.81
N SER A 493 11.22 -21.34 -6.48
CA SER A 493 11.69 -21.61 -5.11
C SER A 493 12.81 -20.65 -4.68
N THR A 494 12.97 -19.52 -5.36
CA THR A 494 13.84 -18.42 -4.93
C THR A 494 13.13 -17.63 -3.84
N ASP A 495 13.86 -17.29 -2.78
CA ASP A 495 13.31 -16.58 -1.62
C ASP A 495 14.17 -15.36 -1.21
N PRO A 496 14.37 -14.36 -2.10
CA PRO A 496 15.28 -13.25 -1.81
C PRO A 496 14.65 -12.21 -0.86
N ASN A 497 13.33 -12.05 -0.93
CA ASN A 497 12.52 -11.22 -0.04
C ASN A 497 11.45 -12.01 0.73
N GLY A 498 11.54 -13.34 0.76
CA GLY A 498 11.22 -14.10 1.98
C GLY A 498 9.82 -14.59 2.12
N GLN A 499 8.92 -13.91 1.47
CA GLN A 499 7.51 -14.23 1.51
C GLN A 499 7.22 -15.56 0.76
N ASN A 500 8.22 -16.19 0.11
CA ASN A 500 8.06 -17.48 -0.58
C ASN A 500 7.97 -18.61 0.45
N LEU A 501 6.78 -19.20 0.55
CA LEU A 501 6.51 -20.40 1.34
C LEU A 501 6.97 -21.68 0.59
N GLY A 502 7.44 -21.55 -0.65
CA GLY A 502 7.92 -22.59 -1.55
C GLY A 502 7.06 -22.65 -2.82
N ASN A 503 7.68 -22.85 -3.99
CA ASN A 503 6.98 -22.96 -5.29
C ASN A 503 5.94 -21.84 -5.56
N GLY A 504 6.14 -20.62 -5.07
CA GLY A 504 5.25 -19.49 -5.32
C GLY A 504 5.37 -18.94 -6.74
N ILE A 505 4.25 -18.50 -7.31
CA ILE A 505 4.12 -17.74 -8.56
C ILE A 505 4.16 -16.25 -8.19
N THR A 506 4.96 -15.43 -8.87
CA THR A 506 5.16 -14.01 -8.54
C THR A 506 5.40 -13.15 -9.79
N GLY A 507 5.31 -11.82 -9.66
CA GLY A 507 5.50 -10.85 -10.74
C GLY A 507 4.27 -10.66 -11.63
N GLY A 508 4.48 -10.51 -12.95
CA GLY A 508 3.41 -10.20 -13.91
C GLY A 508 3.17 -11.27 -14.97
N SER A 509 1.90 -11.57 -15.24
CA SER A 509 1.46 -12.34 -16.41
C SER A 509 1.03 -11.46 -17.59
N SER A 510 0.84 -10.16 -17.37
CA SER A 510 0.55 -9.15 -18.39
C SER A 510 1.58 -9.19 -19.53
N GLY A 511 1.11 -8.98 -20.77
CA GLY A 511 1.94 -9.09 -21.99
C GLY A 511 2.36 -10.51 -22.41
N ALA A 512 2.24 -11.54 -21.57
CA ALA A 512 2.61 -12.92 -21.94
C ALA A 512 1.69 -13.53 -23.03
N THR A 513 0.45 -13.06 -23.08
CA THR A 513 -0.54 -13.31 -24.14
C THR A 513 -1.35 -12.03 -24.37
N ALA A 514 -2.16 -11.97 -25.43
CA ALA A 514 -3.02 -10.81 -25.73
C ALA A 514 -4.05 -10.48 -24.63
N THR A 515 -4.26 -11.38 -23.66
CA THR A 515 -5.18 -11.20 -22.52
C THR A 515 -4.47 -11.36 -21.16
N GLY A 516 -3.14 -11.56 -21.16
CA GLY A 516 -2.32 -11.87 -19.98
C GLY A 516 -2.55 -13.25 -19.34
N TRP A 517 -3.57 -14.01 -19.77
CA TRP A 517 -3.84 -15.35 -19.22
C TRP A 517 -2.78 -16.37 -19.66
N ARG A 518 -2.38 -17.24 -18.71
CA ARG A 518 -1.46 -18.37 -18.87
C ARG A 518 -2.15 -19.67 -18.45
N HIS A 519 -1.89 -20.76 -19.16
CA HIS A 519 -2.32 -22.10 -18.77
C HIS A 519 -1.19 -22.77 -17.96
N LEU A 520 -1.48 -23.14 -16.72
CA LEU A 520 -0.53 -23.78 -15.81
C LEU A 520 -1.04 -25.16 -15.37
N THR A 521 -0.11 -26.00 -14.94
CA THR A 521 -0.40 -27.34 -14.44
C THR A 521 0.42 -27.70 -13.19
N ALA A 522 -0.11 -28.59 -12.36
CA ALA A 522 0.57 -29.11 -11.18
C ALA A 522 0.41 -30.64 -11.12
N ASP A 523 1.46 -31.36 -10.73
CA ASP A 523 1.41 -32.81 -10.56
C ASP A 523 0.77 -33.19 -9.21
N LEU A 524 -0.25 -34.06 -9.26
CA LEU A 524 -0.90 -34.62 -8.08
C LEU A 524 -0.63 -36.13 -7.94
N SER A 525 0.21 -36.72 -8.79
CA SER A 525 0.55 -38.16 -8.76
C SER A 525 1.04 -38.69 -7.40
N PRO A 526 1.80 -37.93 -6.57
CA PRO A 526 2.12 -38.35 -5.19
C PRO A 526 0.90 -38.50 -4.25
N TYR A 527 -0.28 -38.07 -4.69
CA TYR A 527 -1.55 -38.09 -3.97
C TYR A 527 -2.60 -39.00 -4.63
N ALA A 528 -2.23 -39.73 -5.68
CA ALA A 528 -3.01 -40.83 -6.22
C ALA A 528 -3.41 -41.84 -5.12
N GLY A 529 -4.64 -42.35 -5.17
CA GLY A 529 -5.15 -43.28 -4.16
C GLY A 529 -5.65 -42.63 -2.86
N LYS A 530 -5.61 -41.30 -2.73
CA LYS A 530 -6.00 -40.55 -1.52
C LYS A 530 -7.21 -39.65 -1.77
N GLU A 531 -7.83 -39.19 -0.69
CA GLU A 531 -8.67 -37.99 -0.69
C GLU A 531 -7.81 -36.85 -0.11
N VAL A 532 -7.80 -35.67 -0.72
CA VAL A 532 -6.94 -34.54 -0.34
C VAL A 532 -7.67 -33.21 -0.45
N GLN A 533 -7.19 -32.18 0.24
CA GLN A 533 -7.63 -30.81 -0.01
C GLN A 533 -6.64 -30.15 -0.98
N LEU A 534 -7.17 -29.46 -2.00
CA LEU A 534 -6.43 -28.58 -2.89
C LEU A 534 -6.75 -27.13 -2.51
N ARG A 535 -5.73 -26.27 -2.46
CA ARG A 535 -5.87 -24.84 -2.18
C ARG A 535 -5.17 -24.02 -3.25
N PHE A 536 -5.81 -22.94 -3.67
CA PHE A 536 -5.12 -21.78 -4.23
C PHE A 536 -5.00 -20.75 -3.11
N GLN A 537 -3.80 -20.24 -2.84
CA GLN A 537 -3.52 -19.25 -1.79
C GLN A 537 -2.76 -18.06 -2.40
N TYR A 538 -3.14 -16.83 -2.12
CA TYR A 538 -2.38 -15.62 -2.44
C TYR A 538 -1.96 -14.97 -1.13
N VAL A 539 -0.64 -14.88 -0.93
CA VAL A 539 -0.04 -14.20 0.22
C VAL A 539 0.66 -12.95 -0.28
N THR A 540 0.36 -11.81 0.36
CA THR A 540 1.05 -10.53 0.15
C THR A 540 1.80 -10.13 1.41
N ASP A 541 2.88 -9.36 1.25
CA ASP A 541 3.57 -8.74 2.39
C ASP A 541 2.96 -7.39 2.76
N GLY A 542 3.45 -6.76 3.83
CA GLY A 542 2.90 -5.49 4.35
C GLY A 542 2.89 -4.31 3.38
N ASN A 543 3.38 -4.45 2.14
CA ASN A 543 3.58 -3.35 1.20
C ASN A 543 3.25 -3.68 -0.27
N LEU A 544 2.92 -2.63 -1.05
CA LEU A 544 2.83 -2.62 -2.52
C LEU A 544 1.96 -3.73 -3.18
N ASN A 545 0.75 -3.93 -2.67
CA ASN A 545 -0.21 -4.79 -3.37
C ASN A 545 -0.59 -4.27 -4.78
N LEU A 546 -0.46 -5.11 -5.81
CA LEU A 546 -0.80 -4.76 -7.20
C LEU A 546 -2.22 -5.23 -7.60
N GLY A 547 -2.41 -5.82 -8.79
CA GLY A 547 -3.71 -6.30 -9.28
C GLY A 547 -4.15 -7.66 -8.70
N GLY A 548 -3.26 -8.37 -8.01
CA GLY A 548 -3.52 -9.64 -7.34
C GLY A 548 -3.56 -10.83 -8.31
N TRP A 549 -4.32 -11.87 -7.91
CA TRP A 549 -4.37 -13.16 -8.60
C TRP A 549 -5.76 -13.50 -9.14
N ALA A 550 -5.85 -13.90 -10.40
CA ALA A 550 -7.06 -14.41 -11.03
C ALA A 550 -6.88 -15.85 -11.55
N ILE A 551 -7.92 -16.68 -11.38
CA ILE A 551 -7.95 -18.11 -11.72
C ILE A 551 -9.29 -18.44 -12.41
N ASP A 552 -9.26 -19.18 -13.51
CA ASP A 552 -10.47 -19.60 -14.25
C ASP A 552 -10.50 -21.11 -14.57
N ASP A 553 -10.70 -21.53 -15.82
CA ASP A 553 -11.89 -22.34 -16.09
C ASP A 553 -11.75 -23.88 -16.14
N ARG A 554 -12.68 -24.66 -15.55
CA ARG A 554 -13.68 -24.39 -14.49
C ARG A 554 -14.01 -25.71 -13.77
N PHE A 555 -14.04 -25.72 -12.43
CA PHE A 555 -14.34 -26.92 -11.63
C PHE A 555 -15.82 -27.02 -11.21
N GLY A 556 -16.72 -27.30 -12.15
CA GLY A 556 -18.15 -27.59 -11.88
C GLY A 556 -19.15 -26.72 -12.63
N ASP A 557 -20.37 -27.21 -12.78
CA ASP A 557 -21.29 -26.81 -13.85
C ASP A 557 -22.23 -25.62 -13.55
N HIS A 558 -22.48 -24.85 -14.62
CA HIS A 558 -23.66 -24.02 -14.96
C HIS A 558 -24.21 -22.95 -13.97
N PRO A 559 -24.15 -21.65 -14.33
CA PRO A 559 -24.92 -20.57 -13.70
C PRO A 559 -26.22 -20.18 -14.47
N THR A 560 -27.25 -19.75 -13.74
CA THR A 560 -28.48 -19.04 -14.19
C THR A 560 -28.88 -18.05 -13.05
N VAL A 561 -29.68 -16.96 -13.16
CA VAL A 561 -30.80 -16.53 -14.03
C VAL A 561 -30.75 -14.98 -14.30
N ASP A 562 -31.70 -14.49 -15.10
CA ASP A 562 -32.06 -13.16 -15.70
C ASP A 562 -32.19 -11.87 -14.80
N ARG A 563 -32.51 -10.73 -15.46
CA ARG A 563 -32.47 -9.30 -15.02
C ARG A 563 -33.80 -8.68 -14.53
N ARG A 564 -33.73 -7.43 -14.01
CA ARG A 564 -34.59 -6.27 -14.44
C ARG A 564 -34.00 -4.88 -14.11
N LEU A 565 -34.63 -3.80 -14.61
CA LEU A 565 -34.13 -2.41 -14.71
C LEU A 565 -35.08 -1.37 -14.08
N ILE A 566 -34.54 -0.20 -13.68
CA ILE A 566 -35.23 1.10 -13.49
C ILE A 566 -34.32 2.21 -14.11
N ASP A 567 -34.85 3.39 -14.38
CA ASP A 567 -34.47 4.25 -15.53
C ASP A 567 -34.28 5.76 -15.19
N ASN A 568 -33.56 6.49 -16.05
CA ASN A 568 -33.39 7.97 -16.13
C ASN A 568 -32.84 8.75 -14.92
N GLY A 569 -31.59 8.48 -14.51
CA GLY A 569 -30.86 9.32 -13.55
C GLY A 569 -30.25 10.60 -14.15
N GLN A 570 -31.03 11.68 -14.28
CA GLN A 570 -30.51 13.02 -14.65
C GLN A 570 -30.52 14.00 -13.46
N LEU A 571 -29.37 14.61 -13.18
CA LEU A 571 -29.23 15.77 -12.30
C LEU A 571 -28.87 17.00 -13.15
N THR A 572 -29.67 18.06 -13.07
CA THR A 572 -29.42 19.33 -13.79
C THR A 572 -29.16 20.46 -12.81
N LEU A 573 -28.03 21.14 -12.97
CA LEU A 573 -27.63 22.29 -12.16
C LEU A 573 -27.38 23.50 -13.08
N ASP A 574 -28.29 24.48 -13.03
CA ASP A 574 -28.11 25.80 -13.61
C ASP A 574 -27.42 26.70 -12.56
N LEU A 575 -26.26 27.30 -12.90
CA LEU A 575 -25.52 28.21 -12.03
C LEU A 575 -25.23 29.54 -12.74
N ASP A 576 -25.68 30.65 -12.17
CA ASP A 576 -25.56 31.99 -12.76
C ASP A 576 -24.37 32.81 -12.19
N GLN A 577 -24.15 33.98 -12.79
CA GLN A 577 -22.86 34.68 -12.84
C GLN A 577 -22.31 35.19 -11.49
N THR A 578 -21.14 34.68 -11.12
CA THR A 578 -20.11 35.41 -10.36
C THR A 578 -18.78 35.31 -11.12
N SER A 579 -17.83 36.21 -10.85
CA SER A 579 -16.55 36.30 -11.59
C SER A 579 -15.51 35.22 -11.22
N ASP A 580 -15.95 34.10 -10.65
CA ASP A 580 -15.08 33.07 -10.11
C ASP A 580 -14.66 32.05 -11.18
N ARG A 581 -13.39 31.62 -11.12
CA ARG A 581 -12.90 30.50 -11.92
C ARG A 581 -13.40 29.19 -11.33
N ARG A 582 -14.64 28.80 -11.66
CA ARG A 582 -15.18 27.51 -11.23
C ARG A 582 -14.53 26.39 -12.03
N ILE A 583 -13.85 25.51 -11.32
CA ILE A 583 -13.23 24.29 -11.84
C ILE A 583 -14.18 23.15 -11.50
N LEU A 584 -14.57 22.33 -12.48
CA LEU A 584 -15.27 21.09 -12.19
C LEU A 584 -14.25 20.03 -11.80
N ALA A 585 -14.50 19.29 -10.74
CA ALA A 585 -13.76 18.09 -10.41
C ALA A 585 -14.62 16.85 -10.72
N VAL A 586 -13.99 15.84 -11.30
CA VAL A 586 -14.58 14.51 -11.53
C VAL A 586 -13.77 13.48 -10.75
N THR A 587 -14.46 12.50 -10.18
CA THR A 587 -13.93 11.48 -9.28
C THR A 587 -14.59 10.13 -9.60
N GLY A 588 -13.83 9.03 -9.54
CA GLY A 588 -14.39 7.67 -9.60
C GLY A 588 -14.68 7.13 -8.20
N PHE A 589 -15.67 6.25 -8.06
CA PHE A 589 -16.01 5.60 -6.79
C PHE A 589 -16.36 4.12 -6.98
N ALA A 590 -15.42 3.24 -6.70
CA ALA A 590 -15.67 1.89 -6.22
C ALA A 590 -14.53 1.50 -5.24
N VAL A 591 -14.57 0.27 -4.73
CA VAL A 591 -13.90 -0.06 -3.46
C VAL A 591 -12.47 -0.57 -3.67
N ARG A 592 -12.26 -1.45 -4.66
CA ARG A 592 -11.00 -2.21 -4.86
C ARG A 592 -10.73 -2.43 -6.36
N THR A 593 -10.17 -1.42 -7.03
CA THR A 593 -9.64 -1.54 -8.40
C THR A 593 -8.61 -0.45 -8.70
N THR A 594 -7.66 -0.75 -9.58
CA THR A 594 -6.64 0.15 -10.12
C THR A 594 -7.02 0.75 -11.48
N GLN A 595 -8.20 0.41 -12.00
CA GLN A 595 -8.60 0.76 -13.37
C GLN A 595 -9.22 2.16 -13.44
N PRO A 596 -8.88 3.00 -14.42
CA PRO A 596 -9.52 4.30 -14.59
C PRO A 596 -10.88 4.17 -15.31
N THR A 597 -11.85 4.99 -14.91
CA THR A 597 -13.22 5.02 -15.46
C THR A 597 -13.40 6.15 -16.48
N ASP A 598 -14.03 5.83 -17.62
CA ASP A 598 -14.44 6.78 -18.67
C ASP A 598 -15.54 7.74 -18.17
N PHE A 599 -15.36 9.03 -18.46
CA PHE A 599 -16.37 10.06 -18.26
C PHE A 599 -16.43 11.10 -19.39
N THR A 600 -17.49 11.90 -19.39
CA THR A 600 -17.82 12.90 -20.40
C THR A 600 -18.52 14.09 -19.72
N VAL A 601 -18.11 15.31 -20.09
CA VAL A 601 -18.71 16.57 -19.62
C VAL A 601 -19.15 17.39 -20.82
N THR A 602 -20.45 17.60 -20.98
CA THR A 602 -21.02 18.50 -21.99
C THR A 602 -21.43 19.82 -21.33
N ALA A 603 -21.08 20.95 -21.93
CA ALA A 603 -21.57 22.27 -21.52
C ALA A 603 -22.53 22.81 -22.58
N GLU A 604 -23.83 22.72 -22.34
CA GLU A 604 -24.87 23.26 -23.21
C GLU A 604 -24.97 24.79 -23.01
N SER A 605 -25.01 25.54 -24.11
CA SER A 605 -25.31 26.97 -24.08
C SER A 605 -26.75 27.19 -23.57
N ARG A 606 -26.92 28.15 -22.67
CA ARG A 606 -28.20 28.50 -22.03
C ARG A 606 -29.00 29.51 -22.86
#